data_AF-A0A3D3NSV0-F1
#
_entry.id   AF-A0A3D3NSV0-F1
#
_cell.length_a   1.000
_cell.length_b   1.000
_cell.length_c   1.000
_cell.angle_alpha   90.00
_cell.angle_beta   90.00
_cell.angle_gamma   90.00
#
_symmetry.space_group_name_H-M   'P 1'
#
loop_
_entity.id
_entity.type
_entity.pdbx_description
1 polymer ?
#
loop_
_entity_poly.entity_id
_entity_poly.type
_entity_poly.pdbx_seq_one_letter_code
_entity_poly.pdbx_strand_id
1 'polypeptide(L)'
;MKLSSTLGKTISDFCENKFTNPADNHCAHYVCHVLEVTSGYTCKAHTGGKGPAACLRVQELFAVCPQVGVWKDVPGDLCLVFVTDNANVDLKHHTMRNVPKKHVGILSGGQVYNYGNTSDTVVSQTPGDFLKRFQKTYGGDQALFFGTFPAGARTPEPESGAAVPASAGAPAPESAHAATSSRLQIRPQTSGEKTDYFARLDGGPEYYVARSVSYLTYRGLHQPGKMQSGPRYRTSDFKPQYETVAGVLGVISAGESSGFFNRLNSYDRAAFTFGFFQLAAHTPNDNLILFFRRLAAENSAFQDLFPELKVVDGVLHRLIGRHGVSLERPSPRPGHPSEMNLRDFMSYLNPEASKVDDQELSIAARLVHLADSDPGFNSLQVNVAAGI
;
A
#
# COMPACT_ATOMS: atom_id res chain seq x y z
N MET A 1 3.55 14.61 2.30
CA MET A 1 4.49 15.74 2.26
C MET A 1 5.16 15.80 0.90
N LYS A 2 5.40 16.98 0.36
CA LYS A 2 6.23 17.19 -0.83
C LYS A 2 7.72 17.05 -0.48
N LEU A 3 8.50 16.38 -1.33
CA LEU A 3 9.96 16.23 -1.16
C LEU A 3 10.70 17.55 -1.33
N SER A 4 10.19 18.46 -2.16
CA SER A 4 10.72 19.83 -2.29
C SER A 4 10.78 20.57 -0.95
N SER A 5 9.84 20.30 -0.03
CA SER A 5 9.86 20.86 1.33
C SER A 5 10.97 20.32 2.24
N THR A 6 11.74 19.32 1.77
CA THR A 6 12.87 18.75 2.51
C THR A 6 14.21 19.36 2.12
N LEU A 7 14.29 20.10 1.02
CA LEU A 7 15.54 20.66 0.51
C LEU A 7 16.20 21.58 1.54
N GLY A 8 17.52 21.46 1.67
CA GLY A 8 18.32 22.24 2.62
C GLY A 8 18.19 21.81 4.08
N LYS A 9 17.29 20.87 4.41
CA LYS A 9 17.20 20.30 5.76
C LYS A 9 18.36 19.35 6.05
N THR A 10 18.75 19.28 7.31
CA THR A 10 19.76 18.37 7.86
C THR A 10 19.08 17.14 8.44
N ILE A 11 19.85 16.10 8.77
CA ILE A 11 19.28 14.89 9.37
C ILE A 11 18.66 15.13 10.75
N SER A 12 19.11 16.18 11.45
CA SER A 12 18.55 16.59 12.75
C SER A 12 17.11 17.07 12.66
N ASP A 13 16.68 17.53 11.48
CA ASP A 13 15.29 17.92 11.22
C ASP A 13 14.35 16.71 11.09
N PHE A 14 14.89 15.50 10.95
CA PHE A 14 14.13 14.27 10.78
C PHE A 14 14.30 13.28 11.94
N CYS A 15 15.49 13.21 12.55
CA CYS A 15 15.83 12.17 13.51
C CYS A 15 15.71 12.64 14.97
N GLU A 16 14.58 12.34 15.60
CA GLU A 16 14.38 12.56 17.04
C GLU A 16 15.23 11.62 17.92
N ASN A 17 15.73 10.52 17.35
CA ASN A 17 16.57 9.53 18.03
C ASN A 17 18.03 9.96 18.20
N LYS A 18 18.42 11.18 17.77
CA LYS A 18 19.75 11.77 17.93
C LYS A 18 20.89 11.03 17.21
N PHE A 19 20.56 10.23 16.19
CA PHE A 19 21.55 9.69 15.26
C PHE A 19 21.86 10.71 14.16
N THR A 20 22.55 11.79 14.51
CA THR A 20 22.64 13.01 13.67
C THR A 20 24.07 13.51 13.47
N ASN A 21 25.07 12.66 13.62
CA ASN A 21 26.48 13.05 13.47
C ASN A 21 26.83 13.22 11.98
N PRO A 22 27.26 14.41 11.52
CA PRO A 22 27.58 14.67 10.11
C PRO A 22 28.67 13.76 9.51
N ALA A 23 29.48 13.11 10.35
CA ALA A 23 30.48 12.14 9.90
C ALA A 23 29.87 10.79 9.47
N ASP A 24 28.62 10.50 9.82
CA ASP A 24 27.91 9.28 9.46
C ASP A 24 27.24 9.39 8.08
N ASN A 25 27.03 8.24 7.43
CA ASN A 25 26.30 8.20 6.17
C ASN A 25 24.79 8.26 6.44
N HIS A 26 24.13 9.34 6.01
CA HIS A 26 22.71 9.59 6.30
C HIS A 26 21.77 9.43 5.11
N CYS A 27 22.25 8.92 3.97
CA CYS A 27 21.42 8.76 2.76
C CYS A 27 20.20 7.86 2.98
N ALA A 28 20.39 6.63 3.48
CA ALA A 28 19.28 5.76 3.84
C ALA A 28 18.46 6.30 5.01
N HIS A 29 19.14 6.94 5.97
CA HIS A 29 18.51 7.48 7.17
C HIS A 29 17.47 8.56 6.85
N TYR A 30 17.83 9.53 6.00
CA TYR A 30 16.92 10.54 5.47
C TYR A 30 15.75 9.91 4.71
N VAL A 31 16.05 9.06 3.73
CA VAL A 31 15.02 8.42 2.90
C VAL A 31 14.02 7.64 3.76
N CYS A 32 14.49 6.91 4.76
CA CYS A 32 13.65 6.09 5.61
C CYS A 32 12.84 6.91 6.62
N HIS A 33 13.31 8.09 7.04
CA HIS A 33 12.47 9.01 7.82
C HIS A 33 11.35 9.62 6.96
N VAL A 34 11.67 10.08 5.75
CA VAL A 34 10.68 10.65 4.83
C VAL A 34 9.60 9.64 4.47
N LEU A 35 9.99 8.38 4.28
CA LEU A 35 9.09 7.29 3.90
C LEU A 35 8.56 6.49 5.10
N GLU A 36 8.93 6.83 6.33
CA GLU A 36 8.55 6.10 7.56
C GLU A 36 8.89 4.59 7.52
N VAL A 37 10.03 4.23 6.91
CA VAL A 37 10.49 2.83 6.76
C VAL A 37 11.34 2.40 7.97
N THR A 38 10.87 1.38 8.69
CA THR A 38 11.49 0.91 9.96
C THR A 38 12.21 -0.44 9.85
N SER A 39 12.37 -0.99 8.65
CA SER A 39 12.98 -2.30 8.43
C SER A 39 14.48 -2.34 8.75
N GLY A 40 14.98 -3.48 9.23
CA GLY A 40 16.41 -3.69 9.46
C GLY A 40 16.96 -2.94 10.68
N TYR A 41 18.23 -2.52 10.59
CA TYR A 41 18.92 -1.78 11.65
C TYR A 41 18.54 -0.30 11.61
N THR A 42 17.98 0.21 12.71
CA THR A 42 17.37 1.54 12.76
C THR A 42 18.10 2.52 13.66
N CYS A 43 17.88 3.82 13.46
CA CYS A 43 18.39 4.89 14.34
C CYS A 43 17.98 4.66 15.80
N LYS A 44 16.75 4.21 16.04
CA LYS A 44 16.23 3.86 17.37
C LYS A 44 17.01 2.73 18.01
N ALA A 45 17.25 1.65 17.27
CA ALA A 45 18.04 0.51 17.75
C ALA A 45 19.50 0.89 18.01
N HIS A 46 20.06 1.83 17.24
CA HIS A 46 21.44 2.29 17.40
C HIS A 46 21.64 3.15 18.65
N THR A 47 20.73 4.10 18.90
CA THR A 47 20.90 5.08 19.99
C THR A 47 20.14 4.73 21.28
N GLY A 48 19.23 3.76 21.23
CA GLY A 48 18.28 3.50 22.32
C GLY A 48 17.20 4.59 22.47
N GLY A 49 16.99 5.39 21.43
CA GLY A 49 16.04 6.50 21.42
C GLY A 49 14.56 6.07 21.55
N LYS A 50 13.68 7.07 21.73
CA LYS A 50 12.22 6.85 21.88
C LYS A 50 11.39 7.33 20.70
N GLY A 51 11.98 8.11 19.79
CA GLY A 51 11.29 8.66 18.62
C GLY A 51 11.07 7.63 17.51
N PRO A 52 10.40 8.02 16.41
CA PRO A 52 10.15 7.16 15.26
C PRO A 52 11.44 6.54 14.71
N ALA A 53 11.44 5.24 14.49
CA ALA A 53 12.60 4.53 13.95
C ALA A 53 12.72 4.76 12.44
N ALA A 54 13.93 4.73 11.90
CA ALA A 54 14.20 4.75 10.47
C ALA A 54 15.40 3.86 10.16
N CYS A 55 15.32 3.07 9.08
CA CYS A 55 16.43 2.23 8.63
C CYS A 55 17.68 3.07 8.31
N LEU A 56 18.85 2.62 8.76
CA LEU A 56 20.12 3.31 8.57
C LEU A 56 20.91 2.80 7.36
N ARG A 57 20.50 1.70 6.73
CA ARG A 57 21.36 0.93 5.82
C ARG A 57 20.74 0.78 4.44
N VAL A 58 21.44 1.31 3.44
CA VAL A 58 21.02 1.29 2.03
C VAL A 58 20.72 -0.14 1.55
N GLN A 59 21.58 -1.11 1.89
CA GLN A 59 21.40 -2.49 1.44
C GLN A 59 20.22 -3.20 2.09
N GLU A 60 19.87 -2.82 3.32
CA GLU A 60 18.70 -3.40 4.01
C GLU A 60 17.42 -2.79 3.45
N LEU A 61 17.42 -1.47 3.17
CA LEU A 61 16.35 -0.81 2.43
C LEU A 61 16.16 -1.43 1.04
N PHE A 62 17.25 -1.68 0.30
CA PHE A 62 17.21 -2.34 -1.00
C PHE A 62 16.56 -3.73 -0.93
N ALA A 63 16.96 -4.54 0.05
CA ALA A 63 16.45 -5.91 0.20
C ALA A 63 14.96 -5.99 0.56
N VAL A 64 14.40 -4.97 1.20
CA VAL A 64 12.97 -4.92 1.52
C VAL A 64 12.12 -4.25 0.44
N CYS A 65 12.74 -3.71 -0.61
CA CYS A 65 12.00 -3.21 -1.77
C CYS A 65 11.26 -4.40 -2.41
N PRO A 66 9.93 -4.30 -2.62
CA PRO A 66 9.14 -5.37 -3.23
C PRO A 66 9.66 -5.74 -4.63
N GLN A 67 10.22 -4.75 -5.34
CA GLN A 67 10.90 -4.92 -6.61
C GLN A 67 12.16 -4.05 -6.62
N VAL A 68 13.22 -4.60 -7.20
CA VAL A 68 14.44 -3.88 -7.57
C VAL A 68 14.78 -4.18 -9.02
N GLY A 69 15.45 -3.26 -9.70
CA GLY A 69 15.81 -3.46 -11.11
C GLY A 69 16.84 -2.46 -11.61
N VAL A 70 17.28 -2.69 -12.85
CA VAL A 70 18.18 -1.75 -13.55
C VAL A 70 17.43 -0.47 -13.92
N TRP A 71 18.14 0.66 -13.94
CA TRP A 71 17.53 1.98 -14.11
C TRP A 71 16.70 2.17 -15.39
N LYS A 72 17.10 1.52 -16.49
CA LYS A 72 16.36 1.60 -17.76
C LYS A 72 14.92 1.07 -17.66
N ASP A 73 14.64 0.25 -16.64
CA ASP A 73 13.36 -0.40 -16.43
C ASP A 73 12.57 0.27 -15.28
N VAL A 74 12.91 1.51 -14.91
CA VAL A 74 12.18 2.33 -13.92
C VAL A 74 10.69 2.40 -14.31
N PRO A 75 9.76 2.02 -13.42
CA PRO A 75 8.35 1.93 -13.76
C PRO A 75 7.59 3.25 -13.63
N GLY A 76 8.20 4.33 -13.15
CA GLY A 76 7.51 5.61 -13.06
C GLY A 76 8.35 6.71 -12.41
N ASP A 77 7.73 7.86 -12.22
CA ASP A 77 8.42 9.06 -11.75
C ASP A 77 8.56 9.13 -10.22
N LEU A 78 8.11 8.09 -9.49
CA LEU A 78 8.16 8.01 -8.04
C LEU A 78 8.66 6.63 -7.58
N CYS A 79 9.92 6.56 -7.16
CA CYS A 79 10.56 5.33 -6.66
C CYS A 79 11.82 5.65 -5.85
N LEU A 80 12.46 4.63 -5.28
CA LEU A 80 13.82 4.75 -4.75
C LEU A 80 14.83 4.65 -5.89
N VAL A 81 15.88 5.47 -5.80
CA VAL A 81 17.03 5.44 -6.70
C VAL A 81 18.25 5.05 -5.90
N PHE A 82 18.83 3.90 -6.21
CA PHE A 82 20.07 3.42 -5.64
C PHE A 82 21.21 3.62 -6.64
N VAL A 83 22.41 3.85 -6.14
CA VAL A 83 23.62 3.95 -6.96
C VAL A 83 24.77 3.24 -6.28
N THR A 84 25.43 2.36 -7.02
CA THR A 84 26.66 1.66 -6.63
C THR A 84 27.29 0.99 -7.86
N ASP A 85 28.43 0.34 -7.70
CA ASP A 85 29.05 -0.48 -8.74
C ASP A 85 28.18 -1.70 -9.08
N ASN A 86 28.05 -2.05 -10.37
CA ASN A 86 27.25 -3.18 -10.84
C ASN A 86 27.59 -4.50 -10.11
N ALA A 87 28.87 -4.73 -9.78
CA ALA A 87 29.30 -5.94 -9.08
C ALA A 87 28.77 -6.05 -7.63
N ASN A 88 28.14 -5.00 -7.10
CA ASN A 88 27.56 -4.98 -5.76
C ASN A 88 26.08 -5.37 -5.72
N VAL A 89 25.41 -5.57 -6.85
CA VAL A 89 23.96 -5.80 -6.89
C VAL A 89 23.64 -7.17 -7.49
N ASP A 90 22.83 -7.93 -6.77
CA ASP A 90 22.19 -9.14 -7.27
C ASP A 90 20.69 -8.91 -7.30
N LEU A 91 20.18 -8.58 -8.50
CA LEU A 91 18.77 -8.30 -8.72
C LEU A 91 17.90 -9.54 -8.56
N LYS A 92 18.42 -10.73 -8.84
CA LYS A 92 17.66 -11.98 -8.73
C LYS A 92 17.34 -12.30 -7.27
N HIS A 93 18.30 -12.07 -6.38
CA HIS A 93 18.15 -12.35 -4.95
C HIS A 93 17.76 -11.11 -4.13
N HIS A 94 17.51 -9.97 -4.77
CA HIS A 94 17.21 -8.70 -4.12
C HIS A 94 18.29 -8.32 -3.08
N THR A 95 19.56 -8.52 -3.41
CA THR A 95 20.65 -8.20 -2.49
C THR A 95 21.57 -7.11 -3.03
N MET A 96 22.07 -6.29 -2.12
CA MET A 96 23.12 -5.32 -2.38
C MET A 96 24.24 -5.52 -1.36
N ARG A 97 25.49 -5.55 -1.82
CA ARG A 97 26.64 -5.75 -0.92
C ARG A 97 26.74 -4.62 0.10
N ASN A 98 27.14 -4.98 1.31
CA ASN A 98 27.41 -3.98 2.34
C ASN A 98 28.77 -3.28 2.12
N VAL A 99 28.83 -2.35 1.17
CA VAL A 99 30.03 -1.54 0.87
C VAL A 99 29.81 -0.05 1.20
N PRO A 100 30.87 0.75 1.47
CA PRO A 100 30.73 2.19 1.67
C PRO A 100 30.32 2.97 0.41
N LYS A 101 30.68 2.46 -0.77
CA LYS A 101 30.46 3.10 -2.08
C LYS A 101 29.04 2.85 -2.61
N LYS A 102 28.03 3.30 -1.88
CA LYS A 102 26.62 3.20 -2.29
C LYS A 102 25.79 4.36 -1.72
N HIS A 103 24.72 4.72 -2.42
CA HIS A 103 23.82 5.79 -2.00
C HIS A 103 22.38 5.50 -2.40
N VAL A 104 21.46 6.24 -1.80
CA VAL A 104 20.03 6.17 -2.11
C VAL A 104 19.39 7.55 -2.10
N GLY A 105 18.37 7.73 -2.92
CA GLY A 105 17.47 8.87 -2.94
C GLY A 105 16.06 8.47 -3.36
N ILE A 106 15.17 9.45 -3.45
CA ILE A 106 13.78 9.30 -3.89
C ILE A 106 13.62 10.06 -5.20
N LEU A 107 13.24 9.38 -6.27
CA LEU A 107 12.82 10.01 -7.53
C LEU A 107 11.43 10.63 -7.32
N SER A 108 11.24 11.90 -7.66
CA SER A 108 9.93 12.54 -7.79
C SER A 108 10.02 13.71 -8.76
N GLY A 109 9.09 13.82 -9.70
CA GLY A 109 9.07 14.94 -10.67
C GLY A 109 10.35 15.06 -11.50
N GLY A 110 10.98 13.93 -11.85
CA GLY A 110 12.23 13.88 -12.60
C GLY A 110 13.50 14.20 -11.80
N GLN A 111 13.39 14.46 -10.49
CA GLN A 111 14.50 14.80 -9.61
C GLN A 111 14.73 13.72 -8.55
N VAL A 112 15.99 13.47 -8.20
CA VAL A 112 16.41 12.55 -7.14
C VAL A 112 16.71 13.35 -5.87
N TYR A 113 15.78 13.30 -4.91
CA TYR A 113 15.94 13.88 -3.58
C TYR A 113 16.77 12.94 -2.71
N ASN A 114 17.94 13.40 -2.27
CA ASN A 114 18.89 12.58 -1.53
C ASN A 114 19.63 13.41 -0.48
N TYR A 115 20.16 12.74 0.54
CA TYR A 115 21.03 13.40 1.52
C TYR A 115 22.45 13.54 0.95
N GLY A 116 22.96 14.75 0.83
CA GLY A 116 24.35 14.99 0.45
C GLY A 116 25.26 14.92 1.66
N ASN A 117 25.96 13.80 1.88
CA ASN A 117 26.84 13.64 3.05
C ASN A 117 27.95 14.70 3.13
N THR A 118 28.42 15.24 2.00
CA THR A 118 29.41 16.32 1.97
C THR A 118 28.82 17.70 2.26
N SER A 119 27.58 17.94 1.83
CA SER A 119 26.87 19.21 2.08
C SER A 119 26.05 19.19 3.37
N ASP A 120 26.03 18.04 4.06
CA ASP A 120 25.24 17.72 5.25
C ASP A 120 23.76 18.17 5.18
N THR A 121 23.17 18.08 3.99
CA THR A 121 21.84 18.60 3.71
C THR A 121 21.15 17.78 2.62
N VAL A 122 19.82 17.84 2.59
CA VAL A 122 19.03 17.28 1.49
C VAL A 122 19.20 18.14 0.24
N VAL A 123 19.54 17.48 -0.86
CA VAL A 123 19.72 18.07 -2.18
C VAL A 123 18.83 17.36 -3.20
N SER A 124 18.58 18.01 -4.33
CA SER A 124 17.95 17.38 -5.51
C SER A 124 18.79 17.61 -6.76
N GLN A 125 18.72 16.66 -7.67
CA GLN A 125 19.44 16.67 -8.94
C GLN A 125 18.81 15.67 -9.90
N THR A 126 19.12 15.77 -11.19
CA THR A 126 18.65 14.79 -12.18
C THR A 126 19.28 13.41 -11.93
N PRO A 127 18.64 12.31 -12.35
CA PRO A 127 19.25 10.97 -12.27
C PRO A 127 20.61 10.90 -12.99
N GLY A 128 20.74 11.58 -14.13
CA GLY A 128 21.99 11.65 -14.88
C GLY A 128 23.11 12.31 -14.08
N ASP A 129 22.83 13.45 -13.43
CA ASP A 129 23.83 14.14 -12.60
C ASP A 129 24.10 13.40 -11.29
N PHE A 130 23.10 12.69 -10.76
CA PHE A 130 23.27 11.73 -9.67
C PHE A 130 24.28 10.67 -10.05
N LEU A 131 24.08 9.93 -11.14
CA LEU A 131 25.02 8.91 -11.60
C LEU A 131 26.41 9.47 -11.88
N LYS A 132 26.50 10.58 -12.64
CA LYS A 132 27.78 11.23 -12.98
C LYS A 132 28.59 11.59 -11.75
N ARG A 133 27.96 12.06 -10.67
CA ARG A 133 28.63 12.36 -9.41
C ARG A 133 29.30 11.11 -8.82
N PHE A 134 28.56 10.01 -8.70
CA PHE A 134 29.12 8.77 -8.15
C PHE A 134 30.18 8.15 -9.06
N GLN A 135 29.97 8.18 -10.38
CA GLN A 135 30.97 7.73 -11.35
C GLN A 135 32.28 8.53 -11.23
N LYS A 136 32.19 9.86 -11.11
CA LYS A 136 33.37 10.73 -10.94
C LYS A 136 34.07 10.48 -9.60
N THR A 137 33.33 10.30 -8.52
CA THR A 137 33.89 10.15 -7.17
C THR A 137 34.50 8.76 -6.93
N TYR A 138 33.88 7.70 -7.44
CA TYR A 138 34.24 6.33 -7.07
C TYR A 138 34.85 5.49 -8.20
N GLY A 139 34.71 5.93 -9.46
CA GLY A 139 35.13 5.16 -10.64
C GLY A 139 34.38 3.83 -10.77
N GLY A 140 34.94 2.90 -11.54
CA GLY A 140 34.33 1.57 -11.76
C GLY A 140 33.13 1.62 -12.71
N ASP A 141 32.27 0.61 -12.60
CA ASP A 141 31.06 0.47 -13.42
C ASP A 141 29.84 0.86 -12.58
N GLN A 142 29.75 2.16 -12.23
CA GLN A 142 28.61 2.65 -11.45
C GLN A 142 27.36 2.59 -12.28
N ALA A 143 26.28 2.12 -11.67
CA ALA A 143 24.96 2.10 -12.27
C ALA A 143 23.91 2.61 -11.30
N LEU A 144 22.81 3.09 -11.89
CA LEU A 144 21.59 3.33 -11.16
C LEU A 144 20.76 2.04 -11.13
N PHE A 145 20.12 1.84 -9.99
CA PHE A 145 19.12 0.81 -9.79
C PHE A 145 17.89 1.47 -9.19
N PHE A 146 16.71 0.97 -9.53
CA PHE A 146 15.50 1.40 -8.86
C PHE A 146 15.10 0.39 -7.79
N GLY A 147 14.35 0.85 -6.80
CA GLY A 147 13.53 0.00 -5.96
C GLY A 147 12.17 0.61 -5.72
N THR A 148 11.14 -0.21 -5.66
CA THR A 148 9.79 0.24 -5.27
C THR A 148 9.73 0.43 -3.77
N PHE A 149 8.82 1.29 -3.29
CA PHE A 149 8.73 1.57 -1.86
C PHE A 149 8.36 0.30 -1.07
N PRO A 150 9.00 0.04 0.08
CA PRO A 150 8.64 -1.05 0.98
C PRO A 150 7.17 -1.01 1.39
N ALA A 151 6.60 -2.18 1.71
CA ALA A 151 5.25 -2.25 2.25
C ALA A 151 5.12 -1.40 3.53
N GLY A 152 4.10 -0.56 3.60
CA GLY A 152 3.88 0.38 4.71
C GLY A 152 4.67 1.70 4.61
N ALA A 153 5.47 1.90 3.56
CA ALA A 153 6.14 3.17 3.35
C ALA A 153 5.13 4.30 3.06
N ARG A 154 5.29 5.43 3.73
CA ARG A 154 4.54 6.65 3.44
C ARG A 154 4.96 7.20 2.10
N THR A 155 4.01 7.25 1.16
CA THR A 155 4.25 7.78 -0.18
C THR A 155 4.29 9.31 -0.14
N PRO A 156 5.35 9.97 -0.64
CA PRO A 156 5.38 11.42 -0.76
C PRO A 156 4.30 11.93 -1.70
N GLU A 157 3.84 13.17 -1.49
CA GLU A 157 2.94 13.81 -2.44
C GLU A 157 3.68 14.07 -3.75
N PRO A 158 3.03 13.88 -4.92
CA PRO A 158 3.63 14.21 -6.21
C PRO A 158 4.06 15.69 -6.27
N GLU A 159 5.23 15.97 -6.86
CA GLU A 159 5.69 17.34 -7.12
C GLU A 159 4.92 17.95 -8.30
N SER A 160 3.66 18.32 -8.02
CA SER A 160 2.65 18.88 -8.94
C SER A 160 3.25 19.78 -10.02
N GLY A 161 3.36 19.24 -11.25
CA GLY A 161 4.06 19.76 -12.43
C GLY A 161 4.45 21.24 -12.38
N ALA A 162 5.66 21.51 -11.89
CA ALA A 162 6.33 22.76 -12.21
C ALA A 162 6.72 22.68 -13.68
N ALA A 163 6.04 23.50 -14.50
CA ALA A 163 6.46 23.79 -15.85
C ALA A 163 7.95 24.15 -15.85
N VAL A 164 8.77 23.29 -16.45
CA VAL A 164 10.00 23.74 -17.08
C VAL A 164 9.55 24.61 -18.26
N PRO A 165 10.03 25.86 -18.42
CA PRO A 165 9.69 26.64 -19.58
C PRO A 165 10.15 25.89 -20.84
N ALA A 166 9.19 25.46 -21.65
CA ALA A 166 9.41 24.77 -22.89
C ALA A 166 10.06 25.72 -23.91
N SER A 167 11.23 25.34 -24.44
CA SER A 167 11.61 25.78 -25.78
C SER A 167 10.86 24.93 -26.80
N ALA A 168 10.23 25.64 -27.74
CA ALA A 168 9.30 25.21 -28.78
C ALA A 168 9.58 23.88 -29.52
N GLY A 169 8.50 23.19 -29.92
CA GLY A 169 8.52 22.26 -31.05
C GLY A 169 7.40 21.21 -31.14
N ALA A 170 6.29 21.60 -31.78
CA ALA A 170 5.36 20.77 -32.58
C ALA A 170 4.33 19.81 -31.89
N PRO A 171 3.18 19.52 -32.55
CA PRO A 171 1.92 19.17 -31.87
C PRO A 171 1.43 17.71 -32.03
N ALA A 172 0.55 17.34 -31.08
CA ALA A 172 -0.53 16.33 -31.12
C ALA A 172 -0.16 14.83 -31.13
N PRO A 173 -1.03 13.89 -30.65
CA PRO A 173 -2.46 14.03 -30.41
C PRO A 173 -2.96 13.71 -28.99
N GLU A 174 -4.18 14.21 -28.74
CA GLU A 174 -5.05 13.86 -27.62
C GLU A 174 -5.22 12.35 -27.50
N SER A 175 -5.03 11.82 -26.30
CA SER A 175 -5.67 10.58 -25.86
C SER A 175 -6.54 10.88 -24.65
N ALA A 176 -7.84 10.88 -24.90
CA ALA A 176 -8.87 10.90 -23.89
C ALA A 176 -8.80 9.60 -23.08
N HIS A 177 -8.46 9.71 -21.80
CA HIS A 177 -9.02 8.92 -20.69
C HIS A 177 -8.73 9.69 -19.40
N ALA A 178 -9.54 10.72 -19.16
CA ALA A 178 -9.61 11.33 -17.84
C ALA A 178 -10.25 10.30 -16.91
N ALA A 179 -9.44 9.61 -16.10
CA ALA A 179 -9.93 8.86 -14.96
C ALA A 179 -10.63 9.86 -14.03
N THR A 180 -11.95 9.83 -13.99
CA THR A 180 -12.75 10.51 -12.97
C THR A 180 -12.39 9.91 -11.63
N SER A 181 -11.46 10.53 -10.90
CA SER A 181 -11.15 10.16 -9.53
C SER A 181 -12.41 10.35 -8.68
N SER A 182 -13.02 9.25 -8.25
CA SER A 182 -14.20 9.23 -7.38
C SER A 182 -13.88 9.95 -6.07
N ARG A 183 -14.68 10.94 -5.69
CA ARG A 183 -14.48 11.75 -4.48
C ARG A 183 -15.15 11.06 -3.29
N LEU A 184 -14.40 10.19 -2.61
CA LEU A 184 -14.79 9.61 -1.34
C LEU A 184 -14.59 10.63 -0.21
N GLN A 185 -15.63 10.87 0.60
CA GLN A 185 -15.58 11.68 1.80
C GLN A 185 -15.96 10.82 3.00
N ILE A 186 -15.14 10.83 4.06
CA ILE A 186 -15.38 10.06 5.28
C ILE A 186 -15.60 11.04 6.43
N ARG A 187 -16.68 10.83 7.17
CA ARG A 187 -17.10 11.65 8.30
C ARG A 187 -17.10 10.81 9.58
N PRO A 188 -16.16 11.04 10.51
CA PRO A 188 -16.24 10.43 11.83
C PRO A 188 -17.34 11.11 12.67
N GLN A 189 -17.97 10.32 13.54
CA GLN A 189 -18.93 10.77 14.53
C GLN A 189 -18.62 10.09 15.87
N THR A 190 -18.07 10.88 16.79
CA THR A 190 -17.64 10.38 18.11
C THR A 190 -18.70 10.64 19.17
N SER A 191 -19.04 9.61 19.93
CA SER A 191 -19.90 9.68 21.11
C SER A 191 -19.27 8.88 22.24
N GLY A 192 -18.70 9.59 23.23
CA GLY A 192 -17.87 8.98 24.26
C GLY A 192 -16.63 8.32 23.65
N GLU A 193 -16.38 7.05 23.98
CA GLU A 193 -15.25 6.26 23.46
C GLU A 193 -15.53 5.63 22.08
N LYS A 194 -16.75 5.78 21.56
CA LYS A 194 -17.17 5.16 20.29
C LYS A 194 -17.03 6.16 19.17
N THR A 195 -16.36 5.74 18.09
CA THR A 195 -16.31 6.49 16.84
C THR A 195 -17.01 5.69 15.76
N ASP A 196 -18.12 6.21 15.25
CA ASP A 196 -18.81 5.72 14.07
C ASP A 196 -18.30 6.46 12.83
N TYR A 197 -18.18 5.77 11.71
CA TYR A 197 -17.73 6.33 10.44
C TYR A 197 -18.84 6.24 9.41
N PHE A 198 -19.09 7.38 8.75
CA PHE A 198 -20.02 7.52 7.65
C PHE A 198 -19.25 7.94 6.41
N ALA A 199 -19.74 7.61 5.22
CA ALA A 199 -19.11 8.01 3.98
C ALA A 199 -20.10 8.51 2.94
N ARG A 200 -19.60 9.33 2.01
CA ARG A 200 -20.28 9.76 0.78
C ARG A 200 -19.34 9.54 -0.39
N LEU A 201 -19.88 8.99 -1.48
CA LEU A 201 -19.16 8.83 -2.73
C LEU A 201 -19.77 9.80 -3.76
N ASP A 202 -18.94 10.63 -4.39
CA ASP A 202 -19.33 11.55 -5.47
C ASP A 202 -20.52 12.46 -5.13
N GLY A 203 -20.60 12.90 -3.87
CA GLY A 203 -21.69 13.75 -3.39
C GLY A 203 -23.04 13.03 -3.22
N GLY A 204 -23.05 11.71 -3.37
CA GLY A 204 -24.21 10.85 -3.16
C GLY A 204 -24.70 10.79 -1.71
N PRO A 205 -25.72 9.96 -1.45
CA PRO A 205 -26.27 9.80 -0.11
C PRO A 205 -25.19 9.29 0.85
N GLU A 206 -25.30 9.71 2.11
CA GLU A 206 -24.43 9.23 3.16
C GLU A 206 -24.83 7.82 3.58
N TYR A 207 -23.84 6.95 3.76
CA TYR A 207 -24.02 5.58 4.23
C TYR A 207 -23.13 5.29 5.43
N TYR A 208 -23.56 4.34 6.26
CA TYR A 208 -22.80 3.89 7.41
C TYR A 208 -21.68 2.94 6.96
N VAL A 209 -20.44 3.20 7.38
CA VAL A 209 -19.31 2.32 7.07
C VAL A 209 -19.13 1.31 8.19
N ALA A 210 -18.73 1.77 9.37
CA ALA A 210 -18.45 0.93 10.53
C ALA A 210 -18.21 1.77 11.80
N ARG A 211 -17.99 1.08 12.92
CA ARG A 211 -17.56 1.63 14.21
C ARG A 211 -16.13 1.19 14.53
N SER A 212 -15.31 2.09 15.07
CA SER A 212 -14.04 1.72 15.69
C SER A 212 -14.29 0.87 16.94
N VAL A 213 -13.66 -0.29 17.02
CA VAL A 213 -13.69 -1.18 18.18
C VAL A 213 -12.29 -1.68 18.51
N SER A 214 -12.10 -2.10 19.76
CA SER A 214 -10.88 -2.76 20.22
C SER A 214 -11.17 -4.22 20.56
N TYR A 215 -10.24 -5.12 20.25
CA TYR A 215 -10.29 -6.52 20.62
C TYR A 215 -8.87 -7.03 20.88
N LEU A 216 -8.60 -7.47 22.11
CA LEU A 216 -7.24 -7.77 22.56
C LEU A 216 -6.30 -6.57 22.28
N THR A 217 -5.20 -6.79 21.56
CA THR A 217 -4.24 -5.75 21.14
C THR A 217 -4.64 -5.05 19.84
N TYR A 218 -5.71 -5.48 19.20
CA TYR A 218 -6.15 -4.97 17.91
C TYR A 218 -7.14 -3.82 18.08
N ARG A 219 -7.11 -2.89 17.13
CA ARG A 219 -8.12 -1.85 16.96
C ARG A 219 -8.45 -1.74 15.47
N GLY A 220 -9.74 -1.85 15.15
CA GLY A 220 -10.21 -1.86 13.77
C GLY A 220 -11.70 -1.50 13.68
N LEU A 221 -12.34 -1.94 12.62
CA LEU A 221 -13.72 -1.62 12.26
C LEU A 221 -14.65 -2.80 12.49
N HIS A 222 -15.84 -2.51 12.99
CA HIS A 222 -16.95 -3.46 13.16
C HIS A 222 -18.27 -2.76 12.87
N GLN A 223 -19.23 -3.45 12.25
CA GLN A 223 -20.59 -2.93 12.12
C GLN A 223 -21.50 -3.47 13.25
N PRO A 224 -21.99 -2.64 14.18
CA PRO A 224 -22.91 -3.09 15.21
C PRO A 224 -24.24 -3.57 14.62
N GLY A 225 -24.88 -4.59 15.21
CA GLY A 225 -26.13 -5.17 14.69
C GLY A 225 -27.25 -4.16 14.41
N LYS A 226 -27.39 -3.14 15.29
CA LYS A 226 -28.40 -2.07 15.13
C LYS A 226 -28.13 -1.09 13.98
N MET A 227 -26.92 -1.09 13.44
CA MET A 227 -26.48 -0.22 12.35
C MET A 227 -26.37 -0.98 11.02
N GLN A 228 -26.65 -2.29 11.00
CA GLN A 228 -26.61 -3.09 9.78
C GLN A 228 -27.78 -2.67 8.87
N SER A 229 -27.46 -2.44 7.59
CA SER A 229 -28.41 -2.15 6.52
C SER A 229 -27.87 -2.71 5.21
N GLY A 230 -28.66 -2.63 4.13
CA GLY A 230 -28.21 -3.01 2.79
C GLY A 230 -28.67 -4.40 2.33
N PRO A 231 -28.21 -4.83 1.15
CA PRO A 231 -28.61 -6.10 0.53
C PRO A 231 -28.21 -7.31 1.38
N ARG A 232 -29.05 -8.36 1.31
CA ARG A 232 -28.83 -9.61 2.03
C ARG A 232 -28.88 -10.81 1.09
N TYR A 233 -28.02 -11.78 1.36
CA TYR A 233 -28.09 -13.11 0.78
C TYR A 233 -29.41 -13.78 1.18
N ARG A 234 -30.10 -14.34 0.19
CA ARG A 234 -31.29 -15.16 0.39
C ARG A 234 -31.12 -16.44 -0.40
N THR A 235 -31.25 -17.58 0.26
CA THR A 235 -31.11 -18.90 -0.38
C THR A 235 -32.04 -19.05 -1.59
N SER A 236 -33.26 -18.50 -1.56
CA SER A 236 -34.21 -18.55 -2.68
C SER A 236 -33.64 -17.97 -3.98
N ASP A 237 -32.85 -16.91 -3.87
CA ASP A 237 -32.40 -16.12 -5.01
C ASP A 237 -31.27 -16.85 -5.76
N PHE A 238 -30.53 -17.70 -5.04
CA PHE A 238 -29.36 -18.42 -5.55
C PHE A 238 -29.58 -19.92 -5.73
N LYS A 239 -30.69 -20.47 -5.20
CA LYS A 239 -31.04 -21.89 -5.34
C LYS A 239 -31.11 -22.38 -6.79
N PRO A 240 -31.63 -21.62 -7.78
CA PRO A 240 -31.64 -22.09 -9.17
C PRO A 240 -30.25 -22.32 -9.78
N GLN A 241 -29.22 -21.61 -9.29
CA GLN A 241 -27.86 -21.67 -9.83
C GLN A 241 -26.93 -22.60 -9.04
N TYR A 242 -27.07 -22.64 -7.71
CA TYR A 242 -26.15 -23.37 -6.83
C TYR A 242 -26.82 -24.53 -6.07
N GLU A 243 -28.09 -24.81 -6.34
CA GLU A 243 -28.83 -25.94 -5.79
C GLU A 243 -28.67 -26.08 -4.25
N THR A 244 -28.19 -27.23 -3.78
CA THR A 244 -27.97 -27.52 -2.35
C THR A 244 -26.91 -26.59 -1.73
N VAL A 245 -25.90 -26.17 -2.49
CA VAL A 245 -24.85 -25.25 -2.00
C VAL A 245 -25.46 -23.92 -1.56
N ALA A 246 -26.50 -23.43 -2.25
CA ALA A 246 -27.20 -22.21 -1.83
C ALA A 246 -27.82 -22.32 -0.41
N GLY A 247 -28.24 -23.52 -0.01
CA GLY A 247 -28.74 -23.80 1.33
C GLY A 247 -27.63 -23.77 2.38
N VAL A 248 -26.49 -24.40 2.09
CA VAL A 248 -25.30 -24.40 2.96
C VAL A 248 -24.80 -22.97 3.20
N LEU A 249 -24.65 -22.20 2.13
CA LEU A 249 -24.28 -20.77 2.22
C LEU A 249 -25.30 -19.95 3.03
N GLY A 250 -26.59 -20.30 2.95
CA GLY A 250 -27.64 -19.66 3.74
C GLY A 250 -27.46 -19.88 5.24
N VAL A 251 -27.09 -21.10 5.65
CA VAL A 251 -26.83 -21.42 7.06
C VAL A 251 -25.59 -20.70 7.57
N ILE A 252 -24.48 -20.73 6.81
CA ILE A 252 -23.22 -20.08 7.19
C ILE A 252 -23.44 -18.56 7.31
N SER A 253 -24.01 -17.94 6.27
CA SER A 253 -24.20 -16.49 6.24
C SER A 253 -25.15 -15.97 7.33
N ALA A 254 -26.15 -16.76 7.75
CA ALA A 254 -27.01 -16.41 8.87
C ALA A 254 -26.22 -16.24 10.18
N GLY A 255 -25.21 -17.09 10.42
CA GLY A 255 -24.35 -17.01 11.59
C GLY A 255 -23.27 -15.93 11.49
N GLU A 256 -22.62 -15.81 10.33
CA GLU A 256 -21.46 -14.95 10.13
C GLU A 256 -21.80 -13.46 9.99
N SER A 257 -22.92 -13.16 9.33
CA SER A 257 -23.21 -11.79 8.87
C SER A 257 -24.67 -11.39 8.95
N SER A 258 -25.54 -12.27 9.47
CA SER A 258 -26.99 -12.18 9.24
C SER A 258 -27.34 -12.10 7.73
N GLY A 259 -26.48 -12.60 6.86
CA GLY A 259 -26.64 -12.54 5.40
C GLY A 259 -26.29 -11.21 4.75
N PHE A 260 -25.86 -10.16 5.47
CA PHE A 260 -25.56 -8.87 4.84
C PHE A 260 -24.32 -8.91 3.95
N PHE A 261 -24.45 -8.46 2.70
CA PHE A 261 -23.34 -8.44 1.73
C PHE A 261 -22.28 -7.39 2.01
N ASN A 262 -22.59 -6.37 2.81
CA ASN A 262 -21.68 -5.29 3.17
C ASN A 262 -21.04 -5.50 4.57
N ARG A 263 -21.13 -6.72 5.11
CA ARG A 263 -20.63 -7.05 6.45
C ARG A 263 -19.11 -6.93 6.51
N LEU A 264 -18.61 -6.13 7.45
CA LEU A 264 -17.17 -5.86 7.61
C LEU A 264 -16.70 -6.08 9.05
N ASN A 265 -15.53 -6.72 9.21
CA ASN A 265 -14.70 -6.66 10.42
C ASN A 265 -13.21 -6.51 10.07
N SER A 266 -12.43 -5.81 10.91
CA SER A 266 -10.96 -5.68 10.74
C SER A 266 -10.19 -5.61 12.05
N TYR A 267 -10.84 -5.88 13.18
CA TYR A 267 -10.28 -5.73 14.53
C TYR A 267 -9.61 -7.00 15.07
N ASP A 268 -9.22 -7.97 14.24
CA ASP A 268 -8.61 -9.21 14.72
C ASP A 268 -7.43 -9.67 13.84
N ARG A 269 -6.95 -10.89 14.12
CA ARG A 269 -5.80 -11.49 13.42
C ARG A 269 -6.02 -11.71 11.91
N ALA A 270 -7.26 -11.77 11.44
CA ALA A 270 -7.55 -11.87 10.02
C ALA A 270 -7.24 -10.57 9.29
N ALA A 271 -7.05 -9.47 10.03
CA ALA A 271 -6.85 -8.08 9.59
C ALA A 271 -8.06 -7.49 8.85
N PHE A 272 -8.79 -8.30 8.07
CA PHE A 272 -9.99 -7.91 7.37
C PHE A 272 -10.83 -9.14 7.02
N THR A 273 -12.12 -9.09 7.30
CA THR A 273 -13.14 -10.02 6.80
C THR A 273 -14.28 -9.24 6.18
N PHE A 274 -14.77 -9.69 5.03
CA PHE A 274 -15.80 -8.96 4.30
C PHE A 274 -16.86 -9.87 3.70
N GLY A 275 -18.08 -9.35 3.60
CA GLY A 275 -19.18 -9.96 2.87
C GLY A 275 -20.04 -10.90 3.69
N PHE A 276 -21.09 -11.40 3.06
CA PHE A 276 -22.09 -12.25 3.71
C PHE A 276 -21.50 -13.56 4.26
N PHE A 277 -20.42 -14.05 3.64
CA PHE A 277 -19.71 -15.26 4.02
C PHE A 277 -18.52 -15.00 4.97
N GLN A 278 -18.22 -13.72 5.27
CA GLN A 278 -17.04 -13.31 6.05
C GLN A 278 -15.72 -13.83 5.47
N LEU A 279 -15.53 -13.62 4.17
CA LEU A 279 -14.31 -13.96 3.45
C LEU A 279 -13.12 -13.26 4.12
N ALA A 280 -12.15 -14.03 4.61
CA ALA A 280 -10.99 -13.53 5.34
C ALA A 280 -9.81 -13.17 4.43
N ALA A 281 -9.07 -12.11 4.77
CA ALA A 281 -7.91 -11.63 4.00
C ALA A 281 -6.65 -12.48 4.18
N HIS A 282 -6.51 -13.13 5.34
CA HIS A 282 -5.25 -13.75 5.73
C HIS A 282 -5.00 -15.13 5.10
N THR A 283 -5.94 -15.72 4.36
CA THR A 283 -5.83 -17.09 3.84
C THR A 283 -5.37 -17.11 2.37
N PRO A 284 -4.17 -17.65 2.06
CA PRO A 284 -3.70 -17.78 0.68
C PRO A 284 -4.57 -18.73 -0.13
N ASN A 285 -4.80 -18.41 -1.41
CA ASN A 285 -5.58 -19.23 -2.36
C ASN A 285 -7.00 -19.56 -1.92
N ASP A 286 -7.58 -18.77 -1.02
CA ASP A 286 -8.90 -19.02 -0.45
C ASP A 286 -9.56 -17.67 -0.07
N ASN A 287 -10.87 -17.68 0.17
CA ASN A 287 -11.62 -16.54 0.72
C ASN A 287 -11.45 -15.21 -0.05
N LEU A 288 -11.02 -14.14 0.65
CA LEU A 288 -11.17 -12.76 0.19
C LEU A 288 -10.25 -12.43 -0.98
N ILE A 289 -9.09 -13.09 -1.07
CA ILE A 289 -8.17 -12.85 -2.18
C ILE A 289 -8.76 -13.35 -3.50
N LEU A 290 -9.48 -14.48 -3.49
CA LEU A 290 -10.17 -15.01 -4.67
C LEU A 290 -11.28 -14.06 -5.12
N PHE A 291 -11.99 -13.46 -4.16
CA PHE A 291 -13.00 -12.45 -4.45
C PHE A 291 -12.41 -11.19 -5.08
N PHE A 292 -11.36 -10.62 -4.50
CA PHE A 292 -10.70 -9.45 -5.08
C PHE A 292 -10.10 -9.72 -6.47
N ARG A 293 -9.53 -10.91 -6.69
CA ARG A 293 -9.01 -11.31 -8.00
C ARG A 293 -10.10 -11.30 -9.07
N ARG A 294 -11.25 -11.90 -8.77
CA ARG A 294 -12.37 -11.94 -9.73
C ARG A 294 -13.03 -10.59 -9.91
N LEU A 295 -13.21 -9.81 -8.84
CA LEU A 295 -13.65 -8.41 -8.96
C LEU A 295 -12.74 -7.58 -9.86
N ALA A 296 -11.42 -7.70 -9.68
CA ALA A 296 -10.46 -6.94 -10.48
C ALA A 296 -10.44 -7.35 -11.96
N ALA A 297 -10.85 -8.58 -12.27
CA ALA A 297 -10.95 -9.07 -13.64
C ALA A 297 -12.31 -8.84 -14.30
N GLU A 298 -13.40 -8.89 -13.52
CA GLU A 298 -14.76 -9.08 -14.06
C GLU A 298 -15.73 -7.93 -13.72
N ASN A 299 -15.44 -7.10 -12.71
CA ASN A 299 -16.38 -6.10 -12.22
C ASN A 299 -15.92 -4.67 -12.50
N SER A 300 -16.61 -3.97 -13.40
CA SER A 300 -16.25 -2.61 -13.80
C SER A 300 -16.43 -1.59 -12.68
N ALA A 301 -17.51 -1.67 -11.89
CA ALA A 301 -17.76 -0.74 -10.79
C ALA A 301 -16.67 -0.84 -9.70
N PHE A 302 -16.20 -2.05 -9.42
CA PHE A 302 -15.03 -2.27 -8.57
C PHE A 302 -13.77 -1.67 -9.19
N GLN A 303 -13.53 -1.86 -10.49
CA GLN A 303 -12.38 -1.29 -11.18
C GLN A 303 -12.39 0.25 -11.22
N ASP A 304 -13.55 0.88 -11.24
CA ASP A 304 -13.67 2.34 -11.15
C ASP A 304 -13.24 2.85 -9.77
N LEU A 305 -13.54 2.11 -8.71
CA LEU A 305 -13.20 2.48 -7.32
C LEU A 305 -11.83 1.99 -6.87
N PHE A 306 -11.32 0.93 -7.48
CA PHE A 306 -10.03 0.32 -7.20
C PHE A 306 -9.19 0.20 -8.48
N PRO A 307 -8.93 1.31 -9.20
CA PRO A 307 -8.24 1.27 -10.49
C PRO A 307 -6.79 0.79 -10.37
N GLU A 308 -6.23 0.84 -9.16
CA GLU A 308 -4.91 0.33 -8.86
C GLU A 308 -4.86 -1.21 -8.80
N LEU A 309 -5.98 -1.91 -8.63
CA LEU A 309 -5.98 -3.36 -8.50
C LEU A 309 -6.16 -4.02 -9.86
N LYS A 310 -5.19 -4.84 -10.28
CA LYS A 310 -5.20 -5.56 -11.56
C LYS A 310 -4.81 -7.01 -11.37
N VAL A 311 -5.38 -7.89 -12.20
CA VAL A 311 -4.92 -9.27 -12.30
C VAL A 311 -3.80 -9.33 -13.36
N VAL A 312 -2.64 -9.83 -12.96
CA VAL A 312 -1.50 -10.09 -13.83
C VAL A 312 -1.12 -11.55 -13.66
N ASP A 313 -1.10 -12.32 -14.76
CA ASP A 313 -0.82 -13.76 -14.77
C ASP A 313 -1.65 -14.57 -13.75
N GLY A 314 -2.94 -14.20 -13.61
CA GLY A 314 -3.87 -14.86 -12.69
C GLY A 314 -3.68 -14.49 -11.21
N VAL A 315 -2.84 -13.52 -10.89
CA VAL A 315 -2.53 -13.07 -9.53
C VAL A 315 -2.94 -11.61 -9.34
N LEU A 316 -3.57 -11.30 -8.21
CA LEU A 316 -3.94 -9.94 -7.85
C LEU A 316 -2.70 -9.10 -7.52
N HIS A 317 -2.58 -7.97 -8.21
CA HIS A 317 -1.54 -6.97 -8.02
C HIS A 317 -2.15 -5.60 -7.73
N ARG A 318 -1.41 -4.79 -6.98
CA ARG A 318 -1.65 -3.35 -6.81
C ARG A 318 -0.64 -2.55 -7.63
N LEU A 319 -1.10 -1.69 -8.53
CA LEU A 319 -0.28 -0.69 -9.22
C LEU A 319 0.09 0.46 -8.27
N ILE A 320 1.35 0.92 -8.35
CA ILE A 320 1.86 2.08 -7.57
C ILE A 320 2.40 3.16 -8.54
N GLY A 321 1.79 3.23 -9.74
CA GLY A 321 2.34 3.87 -10.93
C GLY A 321 2.14 2.94 -12.13
N ARG A 322 3.20 2.60 -12.87
CA ARG A 322 3.14 1.56 -13.92
C ARG A 322 3.54 0.16 -13.41
N HIS A 323 3.82 0.04 -12.11
CA HIS A 323 4.40 -1.12 -11.42
C HIS A 323 3.38 -1.83 -10.53
N GLY A 324 3.07 -3.10 -10.84
CA GLY A 324 2.21 -3.97 -10.04
C GLY A 324 2.97 -4.72 -8.95
N VAL A 325 2.51 -4.64 -7.70
CA VAL A 325 2.99 -5.42 -6.56
C VAL A 325 2.00 -6.55 -6.28
N SER A 326 2.45 -7.80 -6.30
CA SER A 326 1.59 -8.94 -5.95
C SER A 326 1.12 -8.83 -4.50
N LEU A 327 -0.19 -8.96 -4.30
CA LEU A 327 -0.80 -9.02 -2.97
C LEU A 327 -0.89 -10.46 -2.45
N GLU A 328 -0.58 -11.45 -3.29
CA GLU A 328 -0.85 -12.86 -3.00
C GLU A 328 0.38 -13.64 -2.53
N ARG A 329 1.51 -12.97 -2.25
CA ARG A 329 2.72 -13.64 -1.80
C ARG A 329 2.51 -14.28 -0.43
N PRO A 330 2.56 -15.62 -0.31
CA PRO A 330 2.38 -16.28 0.98
C PRO A 330 3.59 -16.02 1.87
N SER A 331 3.34 -15.68 3.14
CA SER A 331 4.37 -15.55 4.17
C SER A 331 3.99 -16.31 5.44
N PRO A 332 4.94 -16.84 6.23
CA PRO A 332 4.61 -17.48 7.50
C PRO A 332 3.98 -16.49 8.48
N ARG A 333 2.93 -16.91 9.20
CA ARG A 333 2.29 -16.10 10.24
C ARG A 333 3.24 -15.92 11.43
N PRO A 334 3.47 -14.71 11.94
CA PRO A 334 4.36 -14.49 13.08
C PRO A 334 4.00 -15.37 14.28
N GLY A 335 4.97 -16.12 14.79
CA GLY A 335 4.79 -17.08 15.88
C GLY A 335 4.14 -18.42 15.51
N HIS A 336 3.64 -18.59 14.29
CA HIS A 336 3.05 -19.84 13.77
C HIS A 336 3.61 -20.14 12.36
N PRO A 337 4.87 -20.59 12.23
CA PRO A 337 5.54 -20.71 10.93
C PRO A 337 4.94 -21.77 10.00
N SER A 338 4.13 -22.70 10.51
CA SER A 338 3.38 -23.69 9.73
C SER A 338 2.08 -23.13 9.12
N GLU A 339 1.65 -21.95 9.54
CA GLU A 339 0.45 -21.28 9.02
C GLU A 339 0.89 -20.16 8.07
N MET A 340 0.48 -20.23 6.81
CA MET A 340 0.78 -19.19 5.82
C MET A 340 -0.30 -18.12 5.82
N ASN A 341 0.10 -16.87 5.57
CA ASN A 341 -0.80 -15.74 5.40
C ASN A 341 -0.44 -14.88 4.19
N LEU A 342 -1.33 -13.93 3.85
CA LEU A 342 -1.12 -12.95 2.78
C LEU A 342 -0.79 -11.57 3.37
N ARG A 343 0.41 -11.41 3.93
CA ARG A 343 0.79 -10.16 4.62
C ARG A 343 0.62 -8.92 3.75
N ASP A 344 1.00 -9.00 2.46
CA ASP A 344 0.88 -7.86 1.54
C ASP A 344 -0.58 -7.47 1.30
N PHE A 345 -1.49 -8.44 1.15
CA PHE A 345 -2.93 -8.18 1.03
C PHE A 345 -3.54 -7.67 2.33
N MET A 346 -3.18 -8.28 3.46
CA MET A 346 -3.63 -7.84 4.78
C MET A 346 -3.22 -6.38 5.04
N SER A 347 -1.97 -6.02 4.78
CA SER A 347 -1.47 -4.63 4.94
C SER A 347 -2.02 -3.67 3.89
N TYR A 348 -2.49 -4.16 2.74
CA TYR A 348 -3.26 -3.33 1.81
C TYR A 348 -4.63 -2.99 2.40
N LEU A 349 -5.32 -3.94 3.03
CA LEU A 349 -6.67 -3.71 3.58
C LEU A 349 -6.66 -3.02 4.95
N ASN A 350 -5.72 -3.37 5.82
CA ASN A 350 -5.56 -2.88 7.18
C ASN A 350 -4.06 -2.75 7.52
N PRO A 351 -3.44 -1.60 7.15
CA PRO A 351 -2.03 -1.32 7.40
C PRO A 351 -1.57 -1.43 8.86
N GLU A 352 -2.38 -0.98 9.82
CA GLU A 352 -1.98 -0.87 11.23
C GLU A 352 -2.98 -1.55 12.17
N ALA A 353 -2.63 -2.73 12.64
CA ALA A 353 -3.47 -3.53 13.54
C ALA A 353 -3.85 -2.83 14.86
N SER A 354 -3.11 -1.80 15.29
CA SER A 354 -3.33 -1.11 16.57
C SER A 354 -4.17 0.18 16.49
N LYS A 355 -4.57 0.63 15.29
CA LYS A 355 -5.40 1.83 15.12
C LYS A 355 -6.21 1.76 13.83
N VAL A 356 -7.36 2.42 13.82
CA VAL A 356 -8.10 2.64 12.57
C VAL A 356 -7.36 3.67 11.72
N ASP A 357 -6.98 3.31 10.49
CA ASP A 357 -6.24 4.16 9.56
C ASP A 357 -7.08 4.60 8.34
N ASP A 358 -6.60 5.66 7.66
CA ASP A 358 -7.33 6.26 6.53
C ASP A 358 -7.44 5.33 5.31
N GLN A 359 -6.47 4.44 5.09
CA GLN A 359 -6.51 3.47 4.00
C GLN A 359 -7.52 2.36 4.30
N GLU A 360 -7.50 1.82 5.52
CA GLU A 360 -8.51 0.88 6.01
C GLU A 360 -9.92 1.45 5.85
N LEU A 361 -10.16 2.68 6.32
CA LEU A 361 -11.44 3.38 6.19
C LEU A 361 -11.85 3.61 4.73
N SER A 362 -10.90 4.01 3.87
CA SER A 362 -11.15 4.25 2.45
C SER A 362 -11.54 2.98 1.70
N ILE A 363 -10.87 1.87 2.00
CA ILE A 363 -11.17 0.56 1.40
C ILE A 363 -12.53 0.06 1.93
N ALA A 364 -12.73 0.10 3.24
CA ALA A 364 -13.99 -0.28 3.87
C ALA A 364 -15.18 0.46 3.26
N ALA A 365 -15.11 1.79 3.14
CA ALA A 365 -16.18 2.59 2.58
C ALA A 365 -16.48 2.24 1.12
N ARG A 366 -15.45 2.07 0.28
CA ARG A 366 -15.62 1.67 -1.13
C ARG A 366 -16.26 0.28 -1.27
N LEU A 367 -15.84 -0.70 -0.46
CA LEU A 367 -16.43 -2.04 -0.49
C LEU A 367 -17.88 -2.05 0.02
N VAL A 368 -18.18 -1.34 1.11
CA VAL A 368 -19.55 -1.20 1.62
C VAL A 368 -20.43 -0.55 0.56
N HIS A 369 -19.95 0.50 -0.10
CA HIS A 369 -20.67 1.14 -1.19
C HIS A 369 -21.00 0.16 -2.33
N LEU A 370 -20.02 -0.59 -2.82
CA LEU A 370 -20.23 -1.57 -3.90
C LEU A 370 -21.22 -2.67 -3.47
N ALA A 371 -21.11 -3.16 -2.25
CA ALA A 371 -22.05 -4.15 -1.73
C ALA A 371 -23.49 -3.60 -1.61
N ASP A 372 -23.65 -2.30 -1.36
CA ASP A 372 -24.95 -1.65 -1.29
C ASP A 372 -25.53 -1.31 -2.67
N SER A 373 -24.70 -1.01 -3.66
CA SER A 373 -25.12 -0.41 -4.93
C SER A 373 -24.99 -1.32 -6.17
N ASP A 374 -24.14 -2.35 -6.13
CA ASP A 374 -23.85 -3.20 -7.28
C ASP A 374 -24.25 -4.68 -7.05
N PRO A 375 -25.37 -5.14 -7.65
CA PRO A 375 -25.77 -6.55 -7.61
C PRO A 375 -24.73 -7.50 -8.25
N GLY A 376 -23.94 -7.03 -9.22
CA GLY A 376 -22.87 -7.81 -9.84
C GLY A 376 -21.74 -8.11 -8.85
N PHE A 377 -21.34 -7.11 -8.05
CA PHE A 377 -20.40 -7.27 -6.94
C PHE A 377 -20.88 -8.33 -5.94
N ASN A 378 -22.16 -8.27 -5.55
CA ASN A 378 -22.76 -9.25 -4.63
C ASN A 378 -22.85 -10.66 -5.23
N SER A 379 -23.16 -10.76 -6.53
CA SER A 379 -23.20 -12.04 -7.24
C SER A 379 -21.82 -12.71 -7.29
N LEU A 380 -20.75 -11.94 -7.47
CA LEU A 380 -19.37 -12.44 -7.40
C LEU A 380 -18.98 -12.90 -5.99
N GLN A 381 -19.48 -12.25 -4.92
CA GLN A 381 -19.28 -12.75 -3.55
C GLN A 381 -19.84 -14.18 -3.42
N VAL A 382 -21.05 -14.42 -3.93
CA VAL A 382 -21.68 -15.75 -3.91
C VAL A 382 -20.94 -16.73 -4.82
N ASN A 383 -20.53 -16.30 -6.02
CA ASN A 383 -19.81 -17.10 -7.01
C ASN A 383 -18.33 -17.36 -6.66
N VAL A 384 -17.85 -16.84 -5.52
CA VAL A 384 -16.61 -17.26 -4.85
C VAL A 384 -16.91 -18.13 -3.64
N ALA A 385 -17.83 -17.71 -2.76
CA ALA A 385 -18.20 -18.48 -1.58
C ALA A 385 -18.73 -19.89 -1.92
N ALA A 386 -19.42 -20.07 -3.04
CA ALA A 386 -19.89 -21.36 -3.51
C ALA A 386 -18.79 -22.28 -4.08
N GLY A 387 -17.62 -21.72 -4.40
CA GLY A 387 -16.46 -22.46 -4.94
C GLY A 387 -15.42 -22.82 -3.89
N ILE A 388 -15.60 -22.35 -2.65
CA ILE A 388 -14.86 -22.74 -1.44
C ILE A 388 -15.64 -23.87 -0.79
#